data_AF-A0A4Q3YVJ5-F1
#
_entry.id   AF-A0A4Q3YVJ5-F1
#
_cell.length_a   1.000
_cell.length_b   1.000
_cell.length_c   1.000
_cell.angle_alpha   90.00
_cell.angle_beta   90.00
_cell.angle_gamma   90.00
#
_symmetry.space_group_name_H-M   'P 1'
#
loop_
_entity.id
_entity.type
_entity.pdbx_description
1 polymer ?
#
loop_
_entity_poly.entity_id
_entity_poly.type
_entity_poly.pdbx_seq_one_letter_code
_entity_poly.pdbx_strand_id
1 'polypeptide(L)'
;EKADNLSVMPYDGAWSDLGDWTAVWRETEDAGLATKGPALAMDCTDTLLRSENEGQAIVGIGLDNIVAVAMPDAVLVAHKDRAQ
;
A
#
# COMPACT_ATOMS: atom_id res chain seq x y z
N GLU A 1 -14.03 6.27 25.44
CA GLU A 1 -13.41 5.46 26.51
C GLU A 1 -13.89 5.84 27.92
N LYS A 2 -15.20 5.83 28.21
CA LYS A 2 -15.75 6.13 29.56
C LYS A 2 -16.90 5.20 29.93
N ALA A 3 -16.81 3.94 29.49
CA ALA A 3 -17.83 2.93 29.76
C ALA A 3 -17.27 1.90 30.76
N ASP A 4 -18.03 1.61 31.81
CA ASP A 4 -17.56 0.83 32.96
C ASP A 4 -17.71 -0.70 32.75
N ASN A 5 -18.22 -1.12 31.59
CA ASN A 5 -18.62 -2.50 31.29
C ASN A 5 -18.09 -3.01 29.94
N LEU A 6 -16.81 -2.73 29.63
CA LEU A 6 -16.15 -3.25 28.44
C LEU A 6 -15.51 -4.63 28.72
N SER A 7 -15.70 -5.56 27.78
CA SER A 7 -14.98 -6.81 27.70
C SER A 7 -14.41 -6.97 26.29
N VAL A 8 -13.22 -7.54 26.16
CA VAL A 8 -12.52 -7.75 24.89
C VAL A 8 -12.10 -9.21 24.76
N MET A 9 -12.10 -9.73 23.54
CA MET A 9 -11.60 -11.06 23.23
C MET A 9 -10.33 -10.95 22.39
N PRO A 10 -9.26 -11.68 22.72
CA PRO A 10 -8.10 -11.79 21.84
C PRO A 10 -8.52 -12.31 20.47
N TYR A 11 -7.97 -11.70 19.42
CA TYR A 11 -8.09 -12.17 18.05
C TYR A 11 -6.73 -12.70 17.62
N ASP A 12 -6.65 -13.98 17.28
CA ASP A 12 -5.40 -14.67 16.93
C ASP A 12 -5.01 -14.52 15.45
N GLY A 13 -5.75 -13.72 14.67
CA GLY A 13 -5.48 -13.46 13.26
C GLY A 13 -4.73 -12.14 13.02
N ALA A 14 -4.22 -11.97 11.80
CA ALA A 14 -3.72 -10.67 11.34
C ALA A 14 -4.90 -9.73 11.09
N TRP A 15 -4.79 -8.50 11.57
CA TRP A 15 -5.77 -7.44 11.32
C TRP A 15 -5.03 -6.14 11.04
N SER A 16 -5.46 -5.45 9.98
CA SER A 16 -4.97 -4.14 9.58
C SER A 16 -6.20 -3.28 9.29
N ASP A 17 -6.21 -2.05 9.80
CA ASP A 17 -7.30 -1.09 9.56
C ASP A 17 -7.26 -0.50 8.15
N LEU A 18 -6.23 -0.85 7.36
CA LEU A 18 -5.99 -0.33 6.00
C LEU A 18 -6.12 1.20 5.93
N GLY A 19 -5.71 1.89 7.01
CA GLY A 19 -5.87 3.33 7.15
C GLY A 19 -4.91 4.17 6.30
N ASP A 20 -3.82 3.55 5.81
CA ASP A 20 -2.82 4.22 4.97
C ASP A 20 -2.28 3.29 3.86
N TRP A 21 -1.58 3.87 2.88
CA TRP A 21 -1.02 3.08 1.77
C TRP A 21 0.14 2.18 2.20
N THR A 22 0.77 2.47 3.34
CA THR A 22 1.82 1.63 3.91
C THR A 22 1.23 0.33 4.44
N ALA A 23 0.03 0.36 5.02
CA ALA A 23 -0.72 -0.81 5.43
C ALA A 23 -1.07 -1.68 4.21
N VAL A 24 -1.53 -1.07 3.12
CA VAL A 24 -1.78 -1.79 1.86
C VAL A 24 -0.50 -2.44 1.33
N TRP A 25 0.62 -1.73 1.33
CA TRP A 25 1.93 -2.29 0.94
C TRP A 25 2.31 -3.49 1.83
N ARG A 26 2.25 -3.36 3.16
CA ARG A 26 2.62 -4.45 4.10
C ARG A 26 1.82 -5.73 3.90
N GLU A 27 0.54 -5.61 3.57
CA GLU A 27 -0.33 -6.78 3.34
C GLU A 27 -0.14 -7.42 1.95
N THR A 28 0.54 -6.74 1.03
CA THR A 28 0.62 -7.16 -0.39
C THR A 28 2.04 -7.29 -0.93
N GLU A 29 3.05 -6.96 -0.13
CA GLU A 29 4.44 -7.03 -0.55
C GLU A 29 4.93 -8.48 -0.68
N ASP A 30 5.73 -8.70 -1.72
CA ASP A 30 6.55 -9.88 -1.89
C ASP A 30 8.00 -9.43 -2.06
N ALA A 31 8.85 -9.79 -1.11
CA ALA A 31 10.28 -9.43 -1.07
C ALA A 31 10.53 -7.90 -1.19
N GLY A 32 9.70 -7.08 -0.55
CA GLY A 32 9.82 -5.63 -0.52
C GLY A 32 9.13 -4.91 -1.68
N LEU A 33 8.46 -5.63 -2.58
CA LEU A 33 7.75 -5.04 -3.70
C LEU A 33 6.27 -5.42 -3.68
N ALA A 34 5.39 -4.43 -3.77
CA ALA A 34 3.97 -4.67 -3.97
C ALA A 34 3.54 -4.10 -5.33
N THR A 35 3.03 -4.96 -6.21
CA THR A 35 2.49 -4.56 -7.50
C THR A 35 1.05 -5.02 -7.69
N LYS A 36 0.18 -4.16 -8.23
CA LYS A 36 -1.19 -4.55 -8.57
C LYS A 36 -1.69 -3.86 -9.84
N GLY A 37 -2.41 -4.62 -10.67
CA GLY A 37 -2.91 -4.16 -11.96
C GLY A 37 -1.77 -4.03 -12.99
N PRO A 38 -1.93 -3.18 -14.01
CA PRO A 38 -0.87 -2.86 -14.98
C PRO A 38 0.32 -2.13 -14.34
N ALA A 39 1.16 -2.86 -13.61
CA ALA A 39 2.32 -2.34 -12.89
C ALA A 39 3.58 -3.14 -13.21
N LEU A 40 4.68 -2.44 -13.51
CA LEU A 40 6.00 -3.03 -13.77
C LEU A 40 7.04 -2.35 -12.88
N ALA A 41 7.87 -3.14 -12.21
CA ALA A 41 8.98 -2.66 -11.40
C ALA A 41 10.31 -3.17 -11.95
N MET A 42 11.31 -2.30 -12.01
CA MET A 42 12.68 -2.62 -12.41
C MET A 42 13.62 -2.00 -11.38
N ASP A 43 14.42 -2.81 -10.71
CA ASP A 43 15.37 -2.36 -9.68
C ASP A 43 14.71 -1.50 -8.57
N CYS A 44 13.50 -1.85 -8.17
CA CYS A 44 12.79 -1.16 -7.08
C CYS A 44 12.96 -1.90 -5.75
N THR A 45 12.91 -1.16 -4.65
CA THR A 45 12.96 -1.69 -3.26
C THR A 45 11.93 -0.97 -2.40
N ASP A 46 11.30 -1.71 -1.49
CA ASP A 46 10.33 -1.19 -0.51
C ASP A 46 9.20 -0.32 -1.11
N THR A 47 8.75 -0.66 -2.32
CA THR A 47 7.91 0.19 -3.18
C THR A 47 6.54 -0.44 -3.44
N LEU A 48 5.49 0.40 -3.50
CA LEU A 48 4.14 0.04 -3.95
C LEU A 48 3.86 0.66 -5.32
N LEU A 49 3.60 -0.16 -6.34
CA LEU A 49 3.12 0.28 -7.66
C LEU A 49 1.74 -0.30 -7.93
N ARG A 50 0.71 0.55 -8.01
CA ARG A 50 -0.66 0.08 -8.21
C ARG A 50 -1.39 0.90 -9.24
N SER A 51 -1.93 0.27 -10.26
CA SER A 51 -2.89 0.89 -11.15
C SER A 51 -4.28 0.31 -10.93
N GLU A 52 -5.26 1.20 -10.71
CA GLU A 52 -6.68 0.84 -10.61
C GLU A 52 -7.42 0.97 -11.94
N ASN A 53 -6.72 1.38 -13.00
CA ASN A 53 -7.26 1.56 -14.34
C ASN A 53 -6.53 0.66 -15.35
N GLU A 54 -7.26 -0.22 -16.04
CA GLU A 54 -6.70 -1.13 -17.05
C GLU A 54 -6.02 -0.39 -18.22
N GLY A 55 -6.46 0.83 -18.52
CA GLY A 55 -5.91 1.66 -19.60
C GLY A 55 -4.65 2.44 -19.23
N GLN A 56 -4.19 2.37 -17.97
CA GLN A 56 -3.04 3.13 -17.49
C GLN A 56 -2.04 2.21 -16.81
N ALA A 57 -0.80 2.17 -17.31
CA ALA A 57 0.29 1.43 -16.71
C ALA A 57 1.14 2.32 -15.79
N ILE A 58 1.67 1.74 -14.72
CA ILE A 58 2.73 2.34 -13.89
C ILE A 58 4.01 1.54 -14.09
N VAL A 59 5.08 2.25 -14.42
CA VAL A 59 6.42 1.66 -14.51
C VAL A 59 7.34 2.38 -13.53
N GLY A 60 7.83 1.65 -12.54
CA GLY A 60 8.83 2.13 -11.59
C GLY A 60 10.20 1.60 -11.97
N ILE A 61 11.21 2.48 -11.98
CA ILE A 61 12.60 2.12 -12.26
C ILE A 61 13.49 2.75 -11.19
N GLY A 62 14.26 1.95 -10.46
CA GLY A 62 15.20 2.45 -9.45
C GLY A 62 14.55 3.15 -8.26
N LEU A 63 13.29 2.81 -7.93
CA LEU A 63 12.56 3.44 -6.84
C LEU A 63 12.89 2.77 -5.50
N ASP A 64 13.06 3.58 -4.46
CA ASP A 64 13.27 3.12 -3.09
C ASP A 64 12.26 3.83 -2.18
N ASN A 65 11.48 3.05 -1.42
CA ASN A 65 10.49 3.55 -0.47
C ASN A 65 9.42 4.49 -1.08
N ILE A 66 9.00 4.22 -2.31
CA ILE A 66 7.96 5.00 -3.00
C ILE A 66 6.62 4.26 -3.02
N VAL A 67 5.54 5.02 -2.82
CA VAL A 67 4.18 4.62 -3.13
C VAL A 67 3.74 5.39 -4.37
N ALA A 68 3.40 4.66 -5.44
CA ALA A 68 2.83 5.21 -6.66
C ALA A 68 1.51 4.50 -6.97
N VAL A 69 0.40 5.26 -6.96
CA VAL A 69 -0.94 4.74 -7.22
C VAL A 69 -1.61 5.55 -8.31
N ALA A 70 -2.00 4.91 -9.41
CA ALA A 70 -2.80 5.51 -10.48
C ALA A 70 -4.26 5.15 -10.26
N MET A 71 -5.03 6.15 -9.86
CA MET A 71 -6.47 6.11 -9.74
C MET A 71 -7.10 6.67 -11.03
N PRO A 72 -8.40 6.47 -11.26
CA PRO A 72 -9.06 6.96 -12.48
C PRO A 72 -8.98 8.47 -12.70
N ASP A 73 -8.87 9.25 -11.63
CA ASP A 73 -8.92 10.72 -11.62
C ASP A 73 -7.57 11.38 -11.31
N ALA A 74 -6.64 10.67 -10.67
CA ALA A 74 -5.34 11.21 -10.28
C ALA A 74 -4.27 10.14 -10.09
N VAL A 75 -3.00 10.59 -10.07
CA VAL A 75 -1.87 9.76 -9.68
C VAL A 75 -1.30 10.28 -8.36
N LEU A 76 -1.26 9.42 -7.35
CA LEU A 76 -0.57 9.65 -6.10
C LEU A 76 0.87 9.16 -6.22
N VAL A 77 1.83 10.01 -5.87
CA VAL A 77 3.23 9.63 -5.68
C VAL A 77 3.71 10.23 -4.37
N ALA A 78 4.15 9.38 -3.45
CA ALA A 78 4.66 9.81 -2.16
C ALA A 78 5.78 8.89 -1.67
N HIS A 79 6.63 9.42 -0.81
CA HIS A 79 7.48 8.57 0.01
C HIS A 79 6.60 7.77 0.99
N LYS A 80 6.91 6.50 1.23
CA LYS A 80 6.12 5.59 2.08
C LYS A 80 5.84 6.18 3.47
N ASP A 81 6.86 6.82 4.07
CA ASP A 81 6.76 7.49 5.38
C ASP A 81 5.82 8.70 5.44
N ARG A 82 5.37 9.21 4.29
CA ARG A 82 4.45 10.36 4.18
C ARG A 82 3.10 9.96 3.59
N ALA A 83 2.80 8.67 3.55
CA ALA A 83 1.58 8.15 2.94
C ALA A 83 0.41 7.97 3.93
N GLN A 84 0.47 8.58 5.12
CA GLN A 84 -0.65 8.78 6.05
C GLN A 84 -1.41 10.07 5.77
#